data_AF-A0A562J5R1-F1
#
_entry.id   AF-A0A562J5R1-F1
#
_cell.length_a   1.000
_cell.length_b   1.000
_cell.length_c   1.000
_cell.angle_alpha   90.00
_cell.angle_beta   90.00
_cell.angle_gamma   90.00
#
_symmetry.space_group_name_H-M   'P 1'
#
loop_
_entity.id
_entity.type
_entity.pdbx_description
1 polymer ?
#
loop_
_entity_poly.entity_id
_entity_poly.type
_entity_poly.pdbx_seq_one_letter_code
_entity_poly.pdbx_strand_id
1 'polypeptide(L)' 'MGELSNLINIGKTVEEQLNQIGIITYEQLKETGSKEAWLKIKAIDASA' A
#
# COMPACT_ATOMS: atom_id res chain seq x y z
N MET A 1 10.37 -2.79 8.23
CA MET A 1 9.61 -2.34 7.03
C MET A 1 8.85 -3.51 6.39
N GLY A 2 8.29 -4.43 7.17
CA GLY A 2 7.68 -5.67 6.66
C GLY A 2 6.43 -6.06 7.46
N GLU A 3 5.66 -5.08 7.91
CA GLU A 3 4.51 -5.32 8.78
C GLU A 3 3.19 -5.35 8.00
N LEU A 4 3.16 -4.73 6.81
CA LEU A 4 1.98 -4.69 5.97
C LEU A 4 1.78 -6.03 5.25
N SER A 5 2.85 -6.70 4.85
CA SER A 5 2.80 -8.03 4.22
C SER A 5 2.33 -9.15 5.15
N ASN A 6 2.18 -8.89 6.45
CA ASN A 6 1.54 -9.81 7.42
C ASN A 6 0.01 -9.71 7.40
N LEU A 7 -0.56 -8.69 6.74
CA LEU A 7 -2.00 -8.49 6.64
C LEU A 7 -2.58 -9.37 5.54
N ILE A 8 -3.81 -9.84 5.75
CA ILE A 8 -4.52 -10.63 4.76
C ILE A 8 -4.67 -9.81 3.45
N ASN A 9 -4.32 -10.44 2.33
CA ASN A 9 -4.34 -9.86 0.97
C ASN A 9 -3.28 -8.77 0.67
N ILE A 10 -2.25 -8.61 1.50
CA ILE A 10 -1.10 -7.74 1.19
C ILE A 10 0.14 -8.62 1.00
N GLY A 11 0.55 -8.79 -0.25
CA GLY A 11 1.82 -9.45 -0.60
C GLY A 11 2.99 -8.48 -0.60
N LYS A 12 4.22 -9.00 -0.79
CA LYS A 12 5.45 -8.18 -0.85
C LYS A 12 5.36 -7.06 -1.89
N THR A 13 4.86 -7.35 -3.09
CA THR A 13 4.70 -6.35 -4.15
C THR A 13 3.76 -5.21 -3.76
N VAL A 14 2.65 -5.53 -3.10
CA VAL A 14 1.69 -4.51 -2.63
C VAL A 14 2.30 -3.69 -1.49
N GLU A 15 3.05 -4.32 -0.58
CA GLU A 15 3.81 -3.60 0.45
C GLU A 15 4.84 -2.65 -0.15
N GLU A 16 5.58 -3.07 -1.18
CA GLU A 16 6.52 -2.21 -1.90
C GLU A 16 5.83 -1.01 -2.56
N GLN A 17 4.69 -1.24 -3.22
CA GLN A 17 3.88 -0.17 -3.83
C GLN A 17 3.32 0.80 -2.78
N LEU A 18 2.85 0.28 -1.63
CA LEU A 18 2.39 1.10 -0.50
C LEU A 18 3.54 1.94 0.06
N ASN A 19 4.72 1.35 0.23
CA ASN A 19 5.90 2.05 0.70
C ASN A 19 6.32 3.17 -0.28
N GLN A 20 6.20 2.95 -1.60
CA GLN A 20 6.50 3.96 -2.61
C GLN A 20 5.59 5.18 -2.54
N ILE A 21 4.32 5.00 -2.16
CA ILE A 21 3.38 6.11 -1.95
C ILE A 21 3.41 6.65 -0.51
N GLY A 22 4.39 6.25 0.30
CA GLY A 22 4.62 6.75 1.66
C GLY A 22 3.78 6.08 2.74
N ILE A 23 3.09 4.98 2.44
CA ILE A 23 2.31 4.19 3.40
C ILE A 23 3.17 3.01 3.88
N ILE A 24 3.73 3.12 5.07
CA ILE A 24 4.65 2.12 5.64
C ILE A 24 4.09 1.40 6.88
N THR A 25 2.93 1.82 7.37
CA THR A 25 2.27 1.27 8.56
C THR A 25 0.78 0.98 8.32
N TYR A 26 0.23 0.07 9.14
CA TYR A 26 -1.19 -0.23 9.14
C TYR A 26 -2.05 1.00 9.45
N GLU A 27 -1.63 1.85 10.38
CA GLU A 27 -2.37 3.05 10.76
C GLU A 27 -2.50 4.02 9.58
N GLN A 28 -1.39 4.29 8.87
CA GLN A 28 -1.41 5.11 7.66
C GLN A 28 -2.30 4.53 6.56
N LEU A 29 -2.26 3.19 6.37
CA LEU A 29 -3.12 2.51 5.40
C LEU A 29 -4.60 2.64 5.77
N LYS A 30 -4.90 2.52 7.07
CA LYS A 30 -6.25 2.65 7.60
C LYS A 30 -6.79 4.08 7.48
N GLU A 31 -5.96 5.09 7.76
CA GLU A 31 -6.31 6.51 7.62
C GLU A 31 -6.50 6.90 6.16
N THR A 32 -5.62 6.43 5.27
CA THR A 32 -5.73 6.67 3.82
C THR A 32 -6.95 5.96 3.23
N GLY A 33 -7.21 4.73 3.67
CA GLY A 33 -8.23 3.86 3.11
C GLY A 33 -7.79 3.17 1.82
N SER A 34 -8.34 1.98 1.57
CA SER A 34 -7.92 1.09 0.47
C SER A 34 -8.12 1.72 -0.91
N LYS A 35 -9.23 2.42 -1.14
CA LYS A 35 -9.53 3.05 -2.43
C LYS A 35 -8.55 4.18 -2.76
N GLU A 36 -8.24 5.04 -1.79
CA GLU A 36 -7.30 6.13 -2.03
C GLU A 36 -5.87 5.63 -2.16
N ALA A 37 -5.46 4.65 -1.34
CA ALA A 37 -4.17 3.99 -1.48
C ALA A 37 -4.01 3.37 -2.88
N TRP A 38 -5.04 2.68 -3.37
CA TRP A 38 -5.06 2.11 -4.72
C TRP A 38 -4.95 3.17 -5.82
N LEU A 39 -5.67 4.29 -5.71
CA LEU A 39 -5.58 5.38 -6.68
C LEU A 39 -4.19 6.02 -6.70
N LYS A 40 -3.54 6.17 -5.53
CA LYS A 40 -2.17 6.66 -5.41
C LYS A 40 -1.16 5.69 -6.04
N ILE A 41 -1.30 4.39 -5.80
CA ILE A 41 -0.47 3.35 -6.45
C ILE A 41 -0.66 3.43 -7.98
N LYS A 42 -1.90 3.46 -8.46
CA LYS A 42 -2.21 3.54 -9.89
C LYS A 42 -1.65 4.80 -10.57
N ALA A 43 -1.52 5.89 -9.82
CA ALA A 43 -0.96 7.14 -10.35
C ALA A 43 0.56 7.05 -10.60
N ILE A 44 1.28 6.20 -9.86
CA ILE A 44 2.73 5.99 -10.03
C ILE A 44 3.05 4.77 -10.91
N ASP A 45 2.16 3.77 -10.91
CA ASP A 45 2.27 2.55 -11.69
C ASP A 45 0.90 2.17 -12.28
N ALA A 46 0.71 2.48 -13.56
CA ALA A 46 -0.53 2.18 -14.26
C ALA A 46 -0.76 0.68 -14.51
N SER A 47 0.25 -0.17 -14.28
CA SER A 47 0.18 -1.63 -14.44
C SER A 47 -0.23 -2.38 -13.17
N ALA A 48 -0.32 -1.66 -12.05
CA ALA A 48 -0.75 -2.17 -10.75
C ALA A 48 -2.18 -2.74 -10.77
#